data_AF-A0A9W7A8S4-F1
#
_entry.id   AF-A0A9W7A8S4-F1
#
_cell.length_a   1.000
_cell.length_b   1.000
_cell.length_c   1.000
_cell.angle_alpha   90.00
_cell.angle_beta   90.00
_cell.angle_gamma   90.00
#
_symmetry.space_group_name_H-M   'P 1'
#
loop_
_entity.id
_entity.type
_entity.pdbx_description
1 polymer ?
#
loop_
_entity_poly.entity_id
_entity_poly.type
_entity_poly.pdbx_seq_one_letter_code
_entity_poly.pdbx_strand_id
1 'polypeptide(L)'
;MRPKHMLMLNLLLLLLGPTHPFLTPPSFKPSKTPLHSTSSAAASAASDYGAQQITVLEGLDPVRKRPGMYIGSTGVTGLHHLIWEVVDNSIDEVMGGHASQTIVTLNNDGSVTVSDDGRGIPTDEHPITKKSALETVMTVLHAGGKFGGEASGYKVSGGLHGVGVSVVNALSTWVSVRVRRDGVVKTMKFNRGVPTGELETVEIEEEKDQGFSKGTSVTFLPDLEVFKGEDGEAR
;
A
#
# COMPACT_ATOMS: atom_id res chain seq x y z
N MET A 1 -51.76 28.30 -2.78
CA MET A 1 -50.77 28.05 -1.71
C MET A 1 -49.39 28.43 -2.25
N ARG A 2 -48.68 29.33 -1.56
CA ARG A 2 -47.34 29.83 -1.88
C ARG A 2 -46.23 28.84 -1.42
N PRO A 3 -44.98 29.03 -1.89
CA PRO A 3 -43.93 28.02 -2.06
C PRO A 3 -42.83 28.05 -0.97
N LYS A 4 -41.84 27.14 -1.07
CA LYS A 4 -40.49 27.26 -0.46
C LYS A 4 -39.48 26.75 -1.51
N HIS A 5 -38.73 27.65 -2.17
CA HIS A 5 -37.33 28.05 -1.87
C HIS A 5 -36.32 26.90 -2.04
N MET A 6 -35.47 26.88 -3.07
CA MET A 6 -34.31 27.74 -3.36
C MET A 6 -33.03 27.31 -2.61
N LEU A 7 -32.10 26.64 -3.31
CA LEU A 7 -30.66 26.87 -3.16
C LEU A 7 -29.83 26.36 -4.38
N MET A 8 -29.33 27.33 -5.16
CA MET A 8 -28.05 27.44 -5.91
C MET A 8 -27.56 26.25 -6.76
N LEU A 9 -27.40 26.28 -8.09
CA LEU A 9 -26.93 27.27 -9.09
C LEU A 9 -25.48 27.79 -8.92
N ASN A 10 -24.69 27.54 -9.99
CA ASN A 10 -23.43 28.14 -10.44
C ASN A 10 -22.09 27.47 -10.07
N LEU A 11 -21.60 26.60 -10.98
CA LEU A 11 -20.16 26.45 -11.22
C LEU A 11 -19.87 26.15 -12.70
N LEU A 12 -20.13 27.13 -13.57
CA LEU A 12 -19.59 27.14 -14.92
C LEU A 12 -19.56 28.55 -15.52
N LEU A 13 -18.50 29.32 -15.22
CA LEU A 13 -17.85 30.29 -16.11
C LEU A 13 -16.82 31.07 -15.28
N LEU A 14 -15.52 30.88 -15.56
CA LEU A 14 -14.45 31.86 -15.31
C LEU A 14 -13.15 31.37 -15.96
N LEU A 15 -13.19 31.26 -17.30
CA LEU A 15 -11.99 31.35 -18.13
C LEU A 15 -12.11 32.68 -18.88
N LEU A 16 -11.31 33.67 -18.48
CA LEU A 16 -10.68 34.75 -19.28
C LEU A 16 -10.48 36.05 -18.46
N GLY A 17 -9.21 36.34 -18.14
CA GLY A 17 -8.64 37.67 -17.91
C GLY A 17 -8.13 37.98 -16.48
N PRO A 18 -7.20 38.95 -16.30
CA PRO A 18 -5.99 39.29 -17.06
C PRO A 18 -4.69 38.98 -16.25
N THR A 19 -3.55 39.08 -16.92
CA THR A 19 -2.18 38.88 -16.42
C THR A 19 -1.87 39.61 -15.10
N HIS A 20 -1.50 38.89 -14.04
CA HIS A 20 -0.87 39.47 -12.86
C HIS A 20 0.62 39.75 -13.14
N PRO A 21 1.16 40.93 -12.75
CA PRO A 21 2.58 41.20 -12.86
C PRO A 21 3.37 40.39 -11.83
N PHE A 22 4.47 39.77 -12.27
CA PHE A 22 5.46 39.14 -11.40
C PHE A 22 5.99 40.17 -10.37
N LEU A 23 5.76 39.92 -9.08
CA LEU A 23 6.51 40.61 -8.02
C LEU A 23 7.95 40.11 -8.05
N THR A 24 8.90 41.01 -8.27
CA THR A 24 10.32 40.73 -8.02
C THR A 24 10.58 40.70 -6.51
N PRO A 25 11.39 39.74 -6.00
CA PRO A 25 11.77 39.74 -4.59
C PRO A 25 12.69 40.94 -4.29
N PRO A 26 12.61 41.53 -3.08
CA PRO A 26 13.43 42.68 -2.73
C PRO A 26 14.91 42.30 -2.58
N SER A 27 15.78 43.20 -3.05
CA SER A 27 17.24 43.10 -2.93
C SER A 27 17.68 43.28 -1.47
N PHE A 28 18.36 42.29 -0.90
CA PHE A 28 18.94 42.36 0.44
C PHE A 28 20.35 42.97 0.36
N LYS A 29 20.59 44.10 1.06
CA LYS A 29 21.93 44.66 1.26
C LYS A 29 22.40 44.36 2.68
N PRO A 30 23.61 43.80 2.87
CA PRO A 30 24.12 43.54 4.21
C PRO A 30 24.57 44.85 4.87
N SER A 31 24.05 45.12 6.07
CA SER A 31 24.50 46.21 6.93
C SER A 31 25.86 45.84 7.56
N LYS A 32 26.85 46.73 7.47
CA LYS A 32 28.11 46.66 8.21
C LYS A 32 27.97 47.50 9.47
N THR A 33 27.93 46.86 10.63
CA THR A 33 28.12 47.54 11.93
C THR A 33 28.90 46.60 12.85
N PRO A 34 29.96 47.06 13.55
CA PRO A 34 30.89 46.16 14.25
C PRO A 34 30.38 45.74 15.63
N LEU A 35 30.74 44.51 16.02
CA LEU A 35 30.47 43.87 17.31
C LEU A 35 31.02 44.69 18.50
N HIS A 36 30.26 44.71 19.59
CA HIS A 36 30.80 44.91 20.94
C HIS A 36 30.61 43.63 21.77
N SER A 37 31.73 43.12 22.27
CA SER A 37 31.86 41.92 23.07
C SER A 37 31.46 42.15 24.52
N THR A 38 30.57 41.31 25.06
CA THR A 38 30.66 40.92 26.47
C THR A 38 30.37 39.43 26.59
N SER A 39 31.29 38.75 27.26
CA SER A 39 31.33 37.30 27.46
C SER A 39 30.47 36.91 28.66
N SER A 40 29.50 36.02 28.45
CA SER A 40 29.14 35.01 29.45
C SER A 40 28.81 33.71 28.72
N ALA A 41 29.75 32.78 28.75
CA ALA A 41 29.62 31.46 28.17
C ALA A 41 28.61 30.62 28.96
N ALA A 42 27.34 30.69 28.55
CA ALA A 42 26.47 29.52 28.60
C ALA A 42 26.70 28.81 27.26
N ALA A 43 27.44 27.71 27.29
CA ALA A 43 27.57 26.83 26.13
C ALA A 43 26.16 26.33 25.79
N SER A 44 25.53 26.97 24.81
CA SER A 44 24.39 26.39 24.13
C SER A 44 24.90 25.09 23.53
N ALA A 45 24.36 23.97 23.98
CA ALA A 45 24.46 22.74 23.21
C ALA A 45 23.81 23.03 21.86
N ALA A 46 24.61 23.44 20.89
CA ALA A 46 24.21 23.55 19.51
C ALA A 46 23.69 22.16 19.15
N SER A 47 22.37 22.07 18.95
CA SER A 47 21.71 20.86 18.47
C SER A 47 22.44 20.44 17.20
N ASP A 48 23.17 19.33 17.26
CA ASP A 48 24.05 18.80 16.22
C ASP A 48 23.24 18.19 15.04
N TYR A 49 22.11 18.81 14.71
CA TYR A 49 21.18 18.41 13.66
C TYR A 49 21.79 18.73 12.30
N GLY A 50 22.27 17.70 11.63
CA GLY A 50 22.80 17.73 10.29
C GLY A 50 22.25 16.58 9.44
N ALA A 51 22.90 16.32 8.31
CA ALA A 51 22.44 15.32 7.35
C ALA A 51 22.35 13.90 7.94
N GLN A 52 23.19 13.58 8.94
CA GLN A 52 23.27 12.24 9.54
C GLN A 52 22.02 11.88 10.38
N GLN A 53 21.25 12.87 10.83
CA GLN A 53 20.00 12.66 11.57
C GLN A 53 18.78 12.46 10.64
N ILE A 54 18.95 12.59 9.32
CA ILE A 54 17.92 12.30 8.35
C ILE A 54 17.90 10.80 8.09
N THR A 55 16.81 10.13 8.49
CA THR A 55 16.61 8.70 8.24
C THR A 55 15.76 8.50 7.00
N VAL A 56 16.24 7.71 6.04
CA VAL A 56 15.46 7.21 4.91
C VAL A 56 14.98 5.81 5.26
N LEU A 57 13.68 5.58 5.14
CA LEU A 57 13.07 4.25 5.30
C LEU A 57 12.81 3.69 3.89
N GLU A 58 13.34 2.51 3.61
CA GLU A 58 13.27 1.89 2.28
C GLU A 58 12.28 0.71 2.27
N GLY A 59 11.83 0.34 1.06
CA GLY A 59 10.94 -0.80 0.87
C GLY A 59 9.64 -0.70 1.70
N LEU A 60 9.42 -1.67 2.58
CA LEU A 60 8.22 -1.77 3.41
C LEU A 60 8.43 -1.32 4.87
N ASP A 61 9.64 -0.89 5.24
CA ASP A 61 9.93 -0.36 6.57
C ASP A 61 9.03 0.82 6.99
N PRO A 62 8.68 1.78 6.09
CA PRO A 62 7.75 2.85 6.44
C PRO A 62 6.39 2.33 6.93
N VAL A 63 5.88 1.24 6.34
CA VAL A 63 4.58 0.66 6.69
C VAL A 63 4.59 0.14 8.12
N ARG A 64 5.63 -0.63 8.48
CA ARG A 64 5.78 -1.16 9.84
C ARG A 64 6.07 -0.07 10.87
N LYS A 65 6.79 0.99 10.48
CA LYS A 65 7.11 2.10 11.37
C LYS A 65 5.91 3.01 11.65
N ARG A 66 4.97 3.11 10.70
CA ARG A 66 3.80 4.00 10.75
C ARG A 66 2.52 3.30 10.24
N PRO A 67 2.10 2.18 10.82
CA PRO A 67 0.98 1.36 10.29
C PRO A 67 -0.32 2.14 10.20
N GLY A 68 -0.62 3.02 11.16
CA GLY A 68 -1.83 3.85 11.15
C GLY A 68 -1.96 4.76 9.92
N MET A 69 -0.86 5.12 9.26
CA MET A 69 -0.90 5.88 8.00
C MET A 69 -1.48 5.05 6.83
N TYR A 70 -1.32 3.73 6.88
CA TYR A 70 -1.69 2.81 5.81
C TYR A 70 -3.02 2.11 6.08
N ILE A 71 -3.27 1.71 7.34
CA ILE A 71 -4.46 0.92 7.74
C ILE A 71 -5.36 1.66 8.75
N GLY A 72 -5.12 2.94 8.99
CA GLY A 72 -5.90 3.81 9.88
C GLY A 72 -5.68 3.59 11.38
N SER A 73 -5.61 2.34 11.83
CA SER A 73 -5.43 1.96 13.23
C SER A 73 -4.65 0.65 13.35
N THR A 74 -4.04 0.37 14.50
CA THR A 74 -3.51 -0.96 14.85
C THR A 74 -4.44 -1.72 15.81
N GLY A 75 -5.67 -1.23 16.02
CA GLY A 75 -6.72 -1.97 16.71
C GLY A 75 -7.48 -2.92 15.79
N VAL A 76 -8.63 -3.41 16.27
CA VAL A 76 -9.48 -4.38 15.57
C VAL A 76 -9.88 -3.92 14.16
N THR A 77 -10.12 -2.62 13.97
CA THR A 77 -10.48 -2.07 12.65
C THR A 77 -9.35 -2.22 11.64
N GLY A 78 -8.11 -1.92 12.04
CA GLY A 78 -6.93 -2.10 11.20
C GLY A 78 -6.62 -3.57 10.91
N LEU A 79 -6.85 -4.45 11.89
CA LEU A 79 -6.71 -5.89 11.70
C LEU A 79 -7.65 -6.40 10.61
N HIS A 80 -8.93 -6.00 10.67
CA HIS A 80 -9.91 -6.33 9.62
C HIS A 80 -9.59 -5.64 8.30
N HIS A 81 -8.99 -4.45 8.32
CA HIS A 81 -8.53 -3.75 7.12
C HIS A 81 -7.55 -4.60 6.31
N LEU A 82 -6.69 -5.40 6.96
CA LEU A 82 -5.82 -6.33 6.22
C LEU A 82 -6.64 -7.34 5.39
N ILE A 83 -7.75 -7.83 5.94
CA ILE A 83 -8.63 -8.76 5.24
C ILE A 83 -9.29 -8.04 4.05
N TRP A 84 -9.80 -6.82 4.27
CA TRP A 84 -10.44 -6.01 3.23
C TRP A 84 -9.52 -5.75 2.05
N GLU A 85 -8.25 -5.42 2.28
CA GLU A 85 -7.30 -5.17 1.20
C GLU A 85 -7.09 -6.39 0.28
N VAL A 86 -7.13 -7.60 0.84
CA VAL A 86 -7.01 -8.82 0.03
C VAL A 86 -8.34 -9.15 -0.65
N VAL A 87 -9.47 -9.03 0.06
CA VAL A 87 -10.81 -9.24 -0.51
C VAL A 87 -11.10 -8.28 -1.65
N ASP A 88 -10.79 -6.99 -1.50
CA ASP A 88 -11.03 -5.97 -2.53
C ASP A 88 -10.24 -6.28 -3.81
N ASN A 89 -9.04 -6.87 -3.69
CA ASN A 89 -8.29 -7.33 -4.86
C ASN A 89 -9.01 -8.47 -5.60
N SER A 90 -9.62 -9.41 -4.87
CA SER A 90 -10.43 -10.48 -5.46
C SER A 90 -11.75 -9.95 -6.04
N ILE A 91 -12.40 -8.98 -5.38
CA ILE A 91 -13.61 -8.32 -5.89
C ILE A 91 -13.33 -7.52 -7.16
N ASP A 92 -12.15 -6.92 -7.30
CA ASP A 92 -11.75 -6.26 -8.55
C ASP A 92 -11.65 -7.23 -9.73
N GLU A 93 -11.30 -8.51 -9.51
CA GLU A 93 -11.38 -9.54 -10.54
C GLU A 93 -12.84 -9.89 -10.88
N VAL A 94 -13.74 -9.88 -9.90
CA VAL A 94 -15.19 -10.08 -10.12
C VAL A 94 -15.77 -8.93 -10.93
N MET A 95 -15.46 -7.69 -10.55
CA MET A 95 -15.89 -6.48 -11.27
C MET A 95 -15.34 -6.42 -12.69
N GLY A 96 -14.13 -6.98 -12.91
CA GLY A 96 -13.54 -7.16 -14.23
C GLY A 96 -14.15 -8.29 -15.06
N GLY A 97 -15.06 -9.10 -14.49
CA GLY A 97 -15.67 -10.26 -15.16
C GLY A 97 -14.73 -11.47 -15.28
N HIS A 98 -13.70 -11.53 -14.46
CA HIS A 98 -12.66 -12.57 -14.50
C HIS A 98 -12.78 -13.62 -13.39
N ALA A 99 -13.41 -13.25 -12.28
CA ALA A 99 -13.77 -14.12 -11.17
C ALA A 99 -15.30 -14.18 -11.00
N SER A 100 -15.78 -15.29 -10.44
CA SER A 100 -17.17 -15.49 -10.04
C SER A 100 -17.31 -15.70 -8.53
N GLN A 101 -16.24 -16.11 -7.86
CA GLN A 101 -16.25 -16.49 -6.45
C GLN A 101 -15.02 -15.95 -5.72
N THR A 102 -15.23 -15.59 -4.46
CA THR A 102 -14.18 -15.27 -3.50
C THR A 102 -14.52 -15.98 -2.19
N ILE A 103 -13.57 -16.73 -1.67
CA ILE A 103 -13.71 -17.51 -0.43
C ILE A 103 -12.73 -16.95 0.59
N VAL A 104 -13.27 -16.55 1.74
CA VAL A 104 -12.49 -16.13 2.91
C VAL A 104 -12.55 -17.23 3.95
N THR A 105 -11.39 -17.74 4.37
CA THR A 105 -11.26 -18.77 5.40
C THR A 105 -10.51 -18.20 6.59
N LEU A 106 -11.10 -18.30 7.78
CA LEU A 106 -10.42 -18.06 9.05
C LEU A 106 -9.84 -19.38 9.52
N ASN A 107 -8.51 -19.47 9.56
CA ASN A 107 -7.81 -20.70 9.89
C ASN A 107 -7.66 -20.87 11.41
N ASN A 108 -7.49 -22.10 11.87
CA ASN A 108 -7.38 -22.41 13.30
C ASN A 108 -6.13 -21.81 13.98
N ASP A 109 -5.09 -21.46 13.20
CA ASP A 109 -3.87 -20.82 13.68
C ASP A 109 -3.97 -19.29 13.77
N GLY A 110 -5.15 -18.73 13.49
CA GLY A 110 -5.40 -17.29 13.46
C GLY A 110 -5.02 -16.61 12.15
N SER A 111 -4.51 -17.35 11.16
CA SER A 111 -4.28 -16.81 9.82
C SER A 111 -5.60 -16.69 9.03
N VAL A 112 -5.58 -15.87 7.99
CA VAL A 112 -6.70 -15.69 7.06
C VAL A 112 -6.25 -16.06 5.66
N THR A 113 -7.05 -16.87 4.98
CA THR A 113 -6.87 -17.19 3.56
C THR A 113 -7.99 -16.54 2.75
N VAL A 114 -7.63 -15.76 1.73
CA VAL A 114 -8.58 -15.27 0.71
C VAL A 114 -8.20 -15.93 -0.61
N SER A 115 -9.16 -16.61 -1.23
CA SER A 115 -8.98 -17.32 -2.50
C SER A 115 -10.03 -16.87 -3.51
N ASP A 116 -9.59 -16.61 -4.74
CA ASP A 116 -10.46 -16.32 -5.88
C ASP A 116 -10.23 -17.28 -7.06
N ASP A 117 -11.19 -17.24 -8.00
CA ASP A 117 -11.14 -17.92 -9.29
C ASP A 117 -10.80 -16.95 -10.46
N GLY A 118 -10.07 -15.87 -10.16
CA GLY A 118 -9.70 -14.82 -11.12
C GLY A 118 -8.62 -15.24 -12.12
N ARG A 119 -7.96 -14.24 -12.73
CA ARG A 119 -6.85 -14.45 -13.68
C ARG A 119 -5.57 -14.97 -13.03
N GLY A 120 -5.39 -14.72 -11.74
CA GLY A 120 -4.13 -14.94 -11.04
C GLY A 120 -3.15 -13.78 -11.24
N ILE A 121 -2.48 -13.35 -10.16
CA ILE A 121 -1.42 -12.33 -10.21
C ILE A 121 -0.36 -12.75 -11.24
N PRO A 122 0.12 -11.86 -12.13
CA PRO A 122 1.20 -12.19 -13.06
C PRO A 122 2.47 -12.65 -12.34
N THR A 123 3.18 -13.61 -12.92
CA THR A 123 4.38 -14.23 -12.31
C THR A 123 5.63 -14.14 -13.17
N ASP A 124 5.50 -13.54 -14.35
CA ASP A 124 6.59 -13.17 -15.24
C ASP A 124 7.50 -12.09 -14.63
N GLU A 125 8.72 -11.97 -15.15
CA GLU A 125 9.67 -10.95 -14.70
C GLU A 125 9.16 -9.55 -15.05
N HIS A 126 9.05 -8.71 -14.03
CA HIS A 126 8.69 -7.31 -14.20
C HIS A 126 9.88 -6.50 -14.73
N PRO A 127 9.70 -5.73 -15.82
CA PRO A 127 10.80 -5.18 -16.61
C PRO A 127 11.71 -4.19 -15.85
N ILE A 128 11.18 -3.51 -14.83
CA ILE A 128 11.92 -2.50 -14.06
C ILE A 128 12.58 -3.11 -12.82
N THR A 129 11.82 -3.88 -12.04
CA THR A 129 12.28 -4.42 -10.75
C THR A 129 13.13 -5.66 -10.91
N LYS A 130 13.10 -6.33 -12.08
CA LYS A 130 13.83 -7.57 -12.38
C LYS A 130 13.48 -8.73 -11.44
N LYS A 131 12.31 -8.62 -10.80
CA LYS A 131 11.70 -9.62 -9.92
C LYS A 131 10.44 -10.13 -10.60
N SER A 132 9.85 -11.22 -10.12
CA SER A 132 8.50 -11.59 -10.57
C SER A 132 7.51 -10.43 -10.31
N ALA A 133 6.50 -10.30 -11.17
CA ALA A 133 5.44 -9.31 -10.94
C ALA A 133 4.72 -9.55 -9.60
N LEU A 134 4.58 -10.81 -9.17
CA LEU A 134 4.10 -11.18 -7.85
C LEU A 134 4.98 -10.62 -6.73
N GLU A 135 6.29 -10.85 -6.76
CA GLU A 135 7.19 -10.27 -5.75
C GLU A 135 7.13 -8.75 -5.77
N THR A 136 7.02 -8.15 -6.96
CA THR A 136 6.96 -6.70 -7.13
C THR A 136 5.76 -6.10 -6.42
N VAL A 137 4.54 -6.62 -6.65
CA VAL A 137 3.33 -6.10 -5.98
C VAL A 137 3.31 -6.41 -4.48
N MET A 138 4.04 -7.44 -4.04
CA MET A 138 4.14 -7.80 -2.63
C MET A 138 5.18 -6.98 -1.86
N THR A 139 6.19 -6.40 -2.53
CA THR A 139 7.37 -5.78 -1.87
C THR A 139 7.61 -4.32 -2.20
N VAL A 140 6.91 -3.78 -3.20
CA VAL A 140 7.07 -2.38 -3.64
C VAL A 140 5.77 -1.62 -3.41
N LEU A 141 5.85 -0.51 -2.67
CA LEU A 141 4.74 0.42 -2.55
C LEU A 141 4.49 1.13 -3.88
N HIS A 142 3.23 1.39 -4.19
CA HIS A 142 2.80 2.01 -5.45
C HIS A 142 3.15 1.16 -6.68
N ALA A 143 3.06 -0.15 -6.56
CA ALA A 143 3.17 -1.09 -7.67
C ALA A 143 1.84 -1.83 -7.88
N GLY A 144 1.31 -1.80 -9.10
CA GLY A 144 0.05 -2.46 -9.42
C GLY A 144 -0.45 -2.18 -10.83
N GLY A 145 -1.47 -2.92 -11.27
CA GLY A 145 -2.08 -2.79 -12.59
C GLY A 145 -3.34 -1.89 -12.65
N LYS A 146 -3.62 -1.14 -11.56
CA LYS A 146 -4.89 -0.42 -11.34
C LYS A 146 -4.75 1.11 -11.38
N PHE A 147 -3.73 1.63 -12.06
CA PHE A 147 -3.47 3.09 -12.13
C PHE A 147 -4.29 3.84 -13.21
N GLY A 148 -5.22 3.17 -13.87
CA GLY A 148 -6.04 3.75 -14.93
C GLY A 148 -5.30 3.92 -16.27
N GLY A 149 -5.99 4.50 -17.26
CA GLY A 149 -5.48 4.67 -18.62
C GLY A 149 -5.65 3.44 -19.53
N GLU A 150 -5.26 3.58 -20.81
CA GLU A 150 -5.44 2.54 -21.83
C GLU A 150 -4.66 1.25 -21.55
N ALA A 151 -3.60 1.33 -20.74
CA ALA A 151 -2.77 0.19 -20.34
C ALA A 151 -3.18 -0.45 -19.00
N SER A 152 -4.28 0.01 -18.37
CA SER A 152 -4.76 -0.55 -17.11
C SER A 152 -5.23 -2.00 -17.30
N GLY A 153 -4.84 -2.89 -16.39
CA GLY A 153 -5.35 -4.26 -16.35
C GLY A 153 -6.80 -4.36 -15.86
N TYR A 154 -7.39 -3.24 -15.43
CA TYR A 154 -8.72 -3.12 -14.85
C TYR A 154 -9.43 -1.90 -15.42
N LYS A 155 -10.62 -2.11 -16.00
CA LYS A 155 -11.48 -1.03 -16.52
C LYS A 155 -12.20 -0.27 -15.41
N VAL A 156 -12.53 -0.96 -14.32
CA VAL A 156 -13.10 -0.43 -13.08
C VAL A 156 -12.47 -1.22 -11.92
N SER A 157 -11.98 -0.54 -10.90
CA SER A 157 -11.45 -1.15 -9.68
C SER A 157 -11.69 -0.25 -8.46
N GLY A 158 -11.89 -0.85 -7.29
CA GLY A 158 -11.88 -0.15 -6.00
C GLY A 158 -10.45 0.19 -5.55
N GLY A 159 -9.49 -0.68 -5.83
CA GLY A 159 -8.08 -0.43 -5.57
C GLY A 159 -7.46 0.53 -6.60
N LEU A 160 -6.75 1.58 -6.13
CA LEU A 160 -6.13 2.59 -6.99
C LEU A 160 -4.70 2.99 -6.58
N HIS A 161 -4.30 2.74 -5.32
CA HIS A 161 -3.05 3.24 -4.77
C HIS A 161 -1.83 2.35 -5.03
N GLY A 162 -2.04 1.06 -5.31
CA GLY A 162 -0.95 0.09 -5.49
C GLY A 162 -0.18 -0.22 -4.20
N VAL A 163 -0.84 -0.18 -3.04
CA VAL A 163 -0.20 -0.42 -1.73
C VAL A 163 -0.85 -1.53 -0.89
N GLY A 164 -2.10 -1.91 -1.17
CA GLY A 164 -2.90 -2.77 -0.27
C GLY A 164 -2.21 -4.08 0.12
N VAL A 165 -1.90 -4.93 -0.86
CA VAL A 165 -1.34 -6.26 -0.58
C VAL A 165 0.11 -6.20 -0.05
N SER A 166 0.89 -5.18 -0.43
CA SER A 166 2.23 -4.96 0.13
C SER A 166 2.17 -4.46 1.58
N VAL A 167 1.14 -3.70 1.95
CA VAL A 167 0.85 -3.34 3.34
C VAL A 167 0.47 -4.58 4.16
N VAL A 168 -0.40 -5.45 3.62
CA VAL A 168 -0.72 -6.74 4.26
C VAL A 168 0.55 -7.57 4.47
N ASN A 169 1.42 -7.64 3.47
CA ASN A 169 2.70 -8.33 3.58
C ASN A 169 3.61 -7.75 4.68
N ALA A 170 3.74 -6.42 4.70
CA ALA A 170 4.56 -5.73 5.69
C ALA A 170 4.07 -5.96 7.13
N LEU A 171 2.75 -6.00 7.34
CA LEU A 171 2.12 -6.07 8.66
C LEU A 171 1.75 -7.50 9.09
N SER A 172 2.24 -8.52 8.38
CA SER A 172 2.05 -9.93 8.72
C SER A 172 3.32 -10.56 9.24
N THR A 173 3.21 -11.48 10.20
CA THR A 173 4.33 -12.33 10.61
C THR A 173 4.80 -13.17 9.42
N TRP A 174 3.86 -13.72 8.67
CA TRP A 174 4.16 -14.38 7.40
C TRP A 174 3.01 -14.23 6.41
N VAL A 175 3.34 -14.29 5.12
CA VAL A 175 2.39 -14.39 4.02
C VAL A 175 2.81 -15.51 3.07
N SER A 176 1.85 -16.28 2.58
CA SER A 176 2.03 -17.25 1.50
C SER A 176 1.05 -16.90 0.38
N VAL A 177 1.56 -16.62 -0.80
CA VAL A 177 0.76 -16.35 -2.00
C VAL A 177 0.91 -17.50 -2.96
N ARG A 178 -0.22 -18.09 -3.34
CA ARG A 178 -0.31 -19.15 -4.35
C ARG A 178 -1.07 -18.64 -5.55
N VAL A 179 -0.47 -18.75 -6.73
CA VAL A 179 -1.08 -18.36 -8.00
C VAL A 179 -1.28 -19.60 -8.85
N ARG A 180 -2.51 -19.79 -9.34
CA ARG A 180 -2.91 -20.85 -10.27
C ARG A 180 -3.20 -20.17 -11.61
N ARG A 181 -2.30 -20.34 -12.58
CA ARG A 181 -2.38 -19.64 -13.87
C ARG A 181 -1.66 -20.44 -14.95
N ASP A 182 -2.26 -20.52 -16.14
CA ASP A 182 -1.67 -21.19 -17.32
C ASP A 182 -1.26 -22.66 -17.07
N GLY A 183 -2.05 -23.39 -16.27
CA GLY A 183 -1.81 -24.80 -15.95
C GLY A 183 -0.70 -25.04 -14.92
N VAL A 184 -0.13 -23.98 -14.35
CA VAL A 184 0.98 -24.04 -13.40
C VAL A 184 0.58 -23.41 -12.07
N VAL A 185 1.06 -24.00 -10.97
CA VAL A 185 0.95 -23.41 -9.64
C VAL A 185 2.28 -22.81 -9.25
N LYS A 186 2.26 -21.54 -8.86
CA LYS A 186 3.45 -20.87 -8.31
C LYS A 186 3.18 -20.36 -6.91
N THR A 187 4.14 -20.54 -6.01
CA THR A 187 4.03 -20.14 -4.60
C THR A 187 5.20 -19.27 -4.19
N MET A 188 4.93 -18.20 -3.45
CA MET A 188 5.96 -17.38 -2.83
C MET A 188 5.59 -17.06 -1.39
N LYS A 189 6.59 -17.07 -0.52
CA LYS A 189 6.44 -16.85 0.91
C LYS A 189 7.24 -15.65 1.36
N PHE A 190 6.71 -14.98 2.38
CA PHE A 190 7.28 -13.76 2.94
C PHE A 190 7.21 -13.81 4.47
N ASN A 191 8.16 -13.15 5.12
CA ASN A 191 8.18 -12.92 6.56
C ASN A 191 8.35 -11.42 6.78
N ARG A 192 7.35 -10.76 7.39
CA ARG A 192 7.35 -9.31 7.67
C ARG A 192 7.72 -8.45 6.45
N GLY A 193 7.13 -8.76 5.30
CA GLY A 193 7.39 -8.04 4.05
C GLY A 193 8.58 -8.56 3.22
N VAL A 194 9.43 -9.43 3.78
CA VAL A 194 10.66 -9.89 3.14
C VAL A 194 10.45 -11.27 2.52
N PRO A 195 10.79 -11.49 1.23
CA PRO A 195 10.79 -12.81 0.61
C PRO A 195 11.61 -13.84 1.42
N THR A 196 11.07 -15.03 1.67
CA THR A 196 11.82 -16.12 2.34
C THR A 196 12.53 -17.06 1.37
N GLY A 197 12.35 -16.85 0.07
CA GLY A 197 12.90 -17.66 -1.01
C GLY A 197 12.45 -17.14 -2.37
N GLU A 198 12.87 -17.83 -3.43
CA GLU A 198 12.46 -17.54 -4.80
C GLU A 198 11.02 -18.00 -5.06
N LEU A 199 10.47 -17.61 -6.22
CA LEU A 199 9.16 -18.06 -6.66
C LEU A 199 9.20 -19.55 -7.03
N GLU A 200 8.60 -20.38 -6.19
CA GLU A 200 8.56 -21.83 -6.39
C GLU A 200 7.52 -22.18 -7.46
N THR A 201 7.87 -23.07 -8.39
CA THR A 201 6.96 -23.58 -9.41
C THR A 201 6.65 -25.05 -9.14
N VAL A 202 5.36 -25.36 -9.08
CA VAL A 202 4.83 -26.70 -8.90
C VAL A 202 3.99 -27.02 -10.13
N GLU A 203 4.50 -27.92 -10.97
CA GLU A 203 3.79 -28.45 -12.13
C GLU A 203 2.80 -29.52 -11.68
N ILE A 204 1.63 -29.11 -11.21
CA ILE A 204 0.52 -30.04 -10.98
C ILE A 204 -0.71 -29.48 -11.71
N GLU A 205 -1.08 -30.12 -12.82
CA GLU A 205 -2.26 -29.75 -13.65
C GLU A 205 -3.58 -29.80 -12.86
N GLU A 206 -3.62 -30.49 -11.72
CA GLU A 206 -4.83 -30.74 -10.93
C GLU A 206 -4.85 -30.14 -9.52
N GLU A 207 -3.84 -29.36 -9.09
CA GLU A 207 -3.89 -28.77 -7.75
C GLU A 207 -4.94 -27.64 -7.72
N LYS A 208 -6.11 -27.97 -7.17
CA LYS A 208 -7.19 -27.04 -6.90
C LYS A 208 -7.05 -26.48 -5.49
N ASP A 209 -7.28 -25.18 -5.35
CA ASP A 209 -7.49 -24.55 -4.05
C ASP A 209 -8.93 -24.09 -3.95
N GLN A 210 -9.64 -24.52 -2.90
CA GLN A 210 -11.09 -24.33 -2.77
C GLN A 210 -11.90 -24.78 -4.01
N GLY A 211 -11.38 -25.74 -4.78
CA GLY A 211 -11.99 -26.20 -6.04
C GLY A 211 -11.65 -25.36 -7.28
N PHE A 212 -10.89 -24.28 -7.14
CA PHE A 212 -10.51 -23.38 -8.23
C PHE A 212 -9.21 -23.83 -8.93
N SER A 213 -9.29 -24.04 -10.25
CA SER A 213 -8.13 -24.38 -11.10
C SER A 213 -7.33 -23.17 -11.60
N LYS A 214 -7.83 -21.96 -11.36
CA LYS A 214 -7.16 -20.68 -11.66
C LYS A 214 -7.44 -19.65 -10.58
N GLY A 215 -6.62 -18.62 -10.45
CA GLY A 215 -6.83 -17.51 -9.54
C GLY A 215 -5.69 -17.36 -8.53
N THR A 216 -5.92 -16.52 -7.51
CA THR A 216 -4.93 -16.24 -6.46
C THR A 216 -5.47 -16.68 -5.11
N SER A 217 -4.58 -17.21 -4.28
CA SER A 217 -4.83 -17.46 -2.87
C SER A 217 -3.77 -16.76 -2.05
N VAL A 218 -4.17 -15.86 -1.17
CA VAL A 218 -3.29 -15.15 -0.24
C VAL A 218 -3.64 -15.63 1.16
N THR A 219 -2.68 -16.26 1.84
CA THR A 219 -2.80 -16.62 3.25
C THR A 219 -1.82 -15.78 4.06
N PHE A 220 -2.30 -15.12 5.11
CA PHE A 220 -1.46 -14.29 5.96
C PHE A 220 -1.81 -14.43 7.44
N LEU A 221 -0.78 -14.37 8.28
CA LEU A 221 -0.92 -14.27 9.74
C LEU A 221 -0.54 -12.85 10.18
N PRO A 222 -1.47 -12.04 10.69
CA PRO A 222 -1.18 -10.69 11.17
C PRO A 222 -0.08 -10.67 12.24
N ASP A 223 0.80 -9.67 12.18
CA ASP A 223 1.91 -9.54 13.12
C ASP A 223 1.43 -8.95 14.45
N LEU A 224 1.22 -9.80 15.44
CA LEU A 224 0.75 -9.37 16.76
C LEU A 224 1.72 -8.40 17.47
N GLU A 225 2.96 -8.22 17.02
CA GLU A 225 3.82 -7.13 17.51
C GLU A 225 3.40 -5.76 17.02
N VAL A 226 2.78 -5.67 15.84
CA VAL A 226 2.23 -4.44 15.26
C VAL A 226 0.85 -4.14 15.86
N PHE A 227 0.03 -5.17 16.07
CA PHE A 227 -1.36 -5.05 16.51
C PHE A 227 -1.56 -5.08 18.03
N LYS A 228 -0.50 -4.83 18.82
CA LYS A 228 -0.65 -4.63 20.28
C LYS A 228 -1.47 -3.37 20.53
N GLY A 229 -2.45 -3.44 21.42
CA GLY A 229 -3.14 -2.25 21.90
C GLY A 229 -2.17 -1.32 22.64
N GLU A 230 -2.52 -0.04 22.79
CA GLU A 230 -1.76 0.93 23.59
C GLU A 230 -1.64 0.51 25.08
N ASP A 231 -2.43 -0.48 25.50
CA ASP A 231 -2.48 -1.13 26.82
C ASP A 231 -1.56 -2.36 26.94
N GLY A 232 -0.91 -2.80 25.85
CA GLY A 232 0.01 -3.95 25.86
C GLY A 232 -0.66 -5.31 25.88
N GLU A 233 -2.00 -5.38 25.79
CA GLU A 233 -2.72 -6.65 25.65
C GLU A 233 -2.81 -7.08 24.18
N ALA A 234 -2.67 -8.38 23.94
CA ALA A 234 -2.96 -8.98 22.63
C ALA A 234 -4.48 -8.94 22.42
N ARG A 235 -4.91 -8.36 21.29
CA ARG A 235 -6.32 -8.25 20.92
C ARG A 235 -6.68 -9.20 19.80
#